data_AF-A0A179EQ74-F1
#
_entry.id   AF-A0A179EQ74-F1
#
_cell.length_a   1.000
_cell.length_b   1.000
_cell.length_c   1.000
_cell.angle_alpha   90.00
_cell.angle_beta   90.00
_cell.angle_gamma   90.00
#
_symmetry.space_group_name_H-M   'P 1'
#
loop_
_entity.id
_entity.type
_entity.pdbx_description
1 polymer ?
#
loop_
_entity_poly.entity_id
_entity_poly.type
_entity_poly.pdbx_seq_one_letter_code
_entity_poly.pdbx_strand_id
1 'polypeptide(L)'
;MKERERILDLVKKGILSTEEGLDLLESMATEKDEKSIKKEADKVTASHKEKDQVSQLMDDLENDAEETFTDSEVDPKEKEKQDQENLEKILDELATEANKASAHLDEVNAELQENRQARNDKQEALMQLNTKEELDELTAEELEQRQALESEIQTLEAEGNKLVEQQLKLEAELKDIRKNQWSETKDSIAEKFDLPDDWKEQATDTLNQVGEKMSEAGSQLGKFLKKTFQTVSDSVNDNMEWKDVNLRVPGIATTKFEHEFYYEAPEASIIDIKAANGNVLLKTWDSEDVKVEAKIKLYGKMTAEPFDAFLERSQIEVNEDHISFQIPNKRVRADLVFYLPTRLYDHVAIKLLNGNITIKGLETKDTYAKSTNGNILINDLTATMLEIEGVNGNIDVNRGQILDSIIETVNGTVTMATTPENVSVSLVNGDVRLTLTENSLRKVEASSVNGNVKVALPETLGVEGHAKTSLGSINSRMSEYDVVREKKERTNQMLQFRRISDTGIAQVQLSTTTGNIFLKDAE
;
A
#
# COMPACT_ATOMS: atom_id res chain seq x y z
N MET A 1 -24.33 -36.39 -0.31
CA MET A 1 -24.01 -35.46 -1.42
C MET A 1 -24.60 -34.11 -1.05
N LYS A 2 -23.79 -33.04 -1.08
CA LYS A 2 -24.22 -31.73 -0.59
C LYS A 2 -25.24 -31.16 -1.59
N GLU A 3 -26.42 -30.75 -1.12
CA GLU A 3 -27.51 -30.22 -1.97
C GLU A 3 -27.05 -29.09 -2.90
N ARG A 4 -26.05 -28.30 -2.48
CA ARG A 4 -25.37 -27.29 -3.32
C ARG A 4 -24.69 -27.87 -4.56
N GLU A 5 -24.05 -29.03 -4.44
CA GLU A 5 -23.40 -29.72 -5.58
C GLU A 5 -24.44 -30.20 -6.60
N ARG A 6 -25.63 -30.58 -6.13
CA ARG A 6 -26.73 -31.01 -6.99
C ARG A 6 -27.35 -29.84 -7.76
N ILE A 7 -27.50 -28.68 -7.14
CA ILE A 7 -27.98 -27.45 -7.80
C ILE A 7 -26.97 -27.00 -8.87
N LEU A 8 -25.68 -27.00 -8.55
CA LEU A 8 -24.61 -26.67 -9.51
C LEU A 8 -24.53 -27.66 -10.68
N ASP A 9 -24.78 -28.95 -10.44
CA ASP A 9 -24.83 -29.96 -11.50
C ASP A 9 -26.07 -29.80 -12.40
N LEU A 10 -27.21 -29.36 -11.86
CA LEU A 10 -28.42 -29.06 -12.63
C LEU A 10 -28.27 -27.80 -13.50
N VAL A 11 -27.57 -26.77 -12.99
CA VAL A 11 -27.18 -25.58 -13.78
C VAL A 11 -26.20 -25.97 -14.90
N LYS A 12 -25.20 -26.80 -14.60
CA LYS A 12 -24.23 -27.30 -15.61
C LYS A 12 -24.88 -28.15 -16.70
N LYS A 13 -25.95 -28.88 -16.36
CA LYS A 13 -26.74 -29.67 -17.31
C LYS A 13 -27.76 -28.84 -18.09
N GLY A 14 -27.84 -27.53 -17.83
CA GLY A 14 -28.77 -26.62 -18.50
C GLY A 14 -30.24 -26.87 -18.17
N ILE A 15 -30.53 -27.61 -17.10
CA ILE A 15 -31.89 -27.92 -16.63
C ILE A 15 -32.44 -26.75 -15.82
N LEU A 16 -31.55 -26.00 -15.17
CA LEU A 16 -31.86 -24.81 -14.40
C LEU A 16 -31.11 -23.61 -14.99
N SER A 17 -31.74 -22.44 -15.05
CA SER A 17 -31.03 -21.22 -15.40
C SER A 17 -30.05 -20.81 -14.29
N THR A 18 -29.06 -19.99 -14.63
CA THR A 18 -28.07 -19.50 -13.67
C THR A 18 -28.69 -18.62 -12.60
N GLU A 19 -29.74 -17.86 -12.94
CA GLU A 19 -30.48 -17.01 -12.00
C GLU A 19 -31.31 -17.86 -11.02
N GLU A 20 -32.06 -18.85 -11.53
CA GLU A 20 -32.80 -19.79 -10.66
C GLU A 20 -31.87 -20.61 -9.75
N GLY A 21 -30.66 -20.92 -10.21
CA GLY A 21 -29.65 -21.60 -9.42
C GLY A 21 -29.10 -20.75 -8.28
N LEU A 22 -28.96 -19.44 -8.49
CA LEU A 22 -28.51 -18.48 -7.49
C LEU A 22 -29.60 -18.26 -6.42
N ASP A 23 -30.85 -18.06 -6.84
CA ASP A 23 -31.98 -17.87 -5.91
C ASP A 23 -32.18 -19.08 -4.98
N LEU A 24 -32.02 -20.30 -5.51
CA LEU A 24 -32.09 -21.53 -4.71
C LEU A 24 -30.91 -21.66 -3.74
N LEU A 25 -29.74 -21.16 -4.08
CA LEU A 25 -28.57 -21.18 -3.19
C LEU A 25 -28.68 -20.12 -2.08
N GLU A 26 -29.28 -18.97 -2.38
CA GLU A 26 -29.49 -17.86 -1.45
C GLU A 26 -30.60 -18.16 -0.43
N SER A 27 -31.73 -18.72 -0.89
CA SER A 27 -32.79 -19.20 0.01
C SER A 27 -32.33 -20.32 0.96
N MET A 28 -31.40 -21.17 0.50
CA MET A 28 -30.76 -22.19 1.36
C MET A 28 -29.77 -21.62 2.39
N ALA A 29 -29.17 -20.45 2.11
CA ALA A 29 -28.29 -19.79 3.07
C ALA A 29 -29.11 -19.15 4.19
N THR A 30 -30.18 -18.44 3.83
CA THR A 30 -31.11 -17.80 4.79
C THR A 30 -31.83 -18.83 5.69
N GLU A 31 -32.28 -19.98 5.16
CA GLU A 31 -32.86 -21.04 5.99
C GLU A 31 -31.86 -21.66 7.00
N LYS A 32 -30.56 -21.66 6.70
CA LYS A 32 -29.53 -22.17 7.60
C LYS A 32 -29.22 -21.18 8.71
N ASP A 33 -29.21 -19.89 8.39
CA ASP A 33 -29.00 -18.81 9.36
C ASP A 33 -30.19 -18.70 10.34
N GLU A 34 -31.42 -18.89 9.87
CA GLU A 34 -32.58 -18.95 10.78
C GLU A 34 -32.57 -20.19 11.70
N LYS A 35 -32.02 -21.32 11.23
CA LYS A 35 -31.90 -22.56 12.03
C LYS A 35 -30.75 -22.48 13.03
N SER A 36 -29.64 -21.79 12.74
CA SER A 36 -28.55 -21.57 13.70
C SER A 36 -28.97 -20.59 14.80
N ILE A 37 -29.66 -19.50 14.47
CA ILE A 37 -30.17 -18.52 15.44
C ILE A 37 -31.17 -19.16 16.43
N LYS A 38 -32.06 -20.05 15.96
CA LYS A 38 -32.97 -20.81 16.85
C LYS A 38 -32.22 -21.81 17.76
N LYS A 39 -31.15 -22.43 17.27
CA LYS A 39 -30.34 -23.40 18.03
C LYS A 39 -29.51 -22.74 19.14
N GLU A 40 -29.11 -21.49 18.93
CA GLU A 40 -28.40 -20.69 19.93
C GLU A 40 -29.34 -20.13 21.00
N ALA A 41 -30.55 -19.71 20.63
CA ALA A 41 -31.57 -19.30 21.59
C ALA A 41 -31.99 -20.44 22.56
N ASP A 42 -32.05 -21.68 22.08
CA ASP A 42 -32.34 -22.86 22.91
C ASP A 42 -31.18 -23.23 23.85
N LYS A 43 -29.92 -22.98 23.45
CA LYS A 43 -28.72 -23.20 24.30
C LYS A 43 -28.60 -22.18 25.45
N VAL A 44 -28.99 -20.93 25.22
CA VAL A 44 -28.96 -19.88 26.26
C VAL A 44 -30.02 -20.12 27.35
N THR A 45 -31.13 -20.80 27.01
CA THR A 45 -32.21 -21.10 27.98
C THR A 45 -31.89 -22.32 28.86
N ALA A 46 -31.01 -23.23 28.40
CA ALA A 46 -30.58 -24.42 29.15
C ALA A 46 -29.43 -24.17 30.15
N SER A 47 -28.61 -23.13 29.92
CA SER A 47 -27.42 -22.84 30.75
C SER A 47 -27.72 -22.23 32.13
N HIS A 48 -28.99 -21.91 32.44
CA HIS A 48 -29.39 -21.37 33.74
C HIS A 48 -29.82 -22.43 34.78
N LYS A 49 -29.72 -23.75 34.47
CA LYS A 49 -30.13 -24.83 35.38
C LYS A 49 -29.02 -25.77 35.88
N GLU A 50 -27.77 -25.64 35.44
CA GLU A 50 -26.68 -26.60 35.74
C GLU A 50 -25.56 -26.05 36.65
N LYS A 51 -25.86 -25.11 37.56
CA LYS A 51 -24.89 -24.65 38.56
C LYS A 51 -24.96 -25.37 39.92
N ASP A 52 -25.84 -26.34 40.10
CA ASP A 52 -26.06 -27.04 41.39
C ASP A 52 -25.51 -28.48 41.47
N GLN A 53 -24.90 -29.05 40.43
CA GLN A 53 -24.47 -30.47 40.43
C GLN A 53 -22.95 -30.74 40.45
N VAL A 54 -22.11 -29.71 40.30
CA VAL A 54 -20.64 -29.90 40.24
C VAL A 54 -20.00 -30.09 41.62
N SER A 55 -20.72 -29.82 42.71
CA SER A 55 -20.19 -29.99 44.07
C SER A 55 -20.20 -31.43 44.59
N GLN A 56 -20.74 -32.41 43.85
CA GLN A 56 -20.90 -33.80 44.32
C GLN A 56 -20.02 -34.82 43.63
N LEU A 57 -19.20 -34.43 42.65
CA LEU A 57 -18.42 -35.36 41.81
C LEU A 57 -16.91 -35.37 42.11
N MET A 58 -16.43 -34.58 43.07
CA MET A 58 -14.99 -34.52 43.41
C MET A 58 -14.55 -35.51 44.51
N ASP A 59 -15.47 -36.23 45.16
CA ASP A 59 -15.12 -37.13 46.28
C ASP A 59 -14.94 -38.63 45.91
N ASP A 60 -15.21 -39.04 44.66
CA ASP A 60 -15.29 -40.47 44.28
C ASP A 60 -14.17 -41.00 43.35
N LEU A 61 -13.10 -40.24 43.10
CA LEU A 61 -12.01 -40.65 42.19
C LEU A 61 -10.64 -40.86 42.85
N GLU A 62 -10.65 -41.34 44.10
CA GLU A 62 -9.45 -41.82 44.79
C GLU A 62 -9.70 -43.27 45.25
N ASN A 63 -9.48 -44.26 44.35
CA ASN A 63 -8.92 -45.59 44.66
C ASN A 63 -8.99 -46.61 43.49
N ASP A 64 -7.96 -47.45 43.46
CA ASP A 64 -7.81 -48.78 42.82
C ASP A 64 -7.25 -48.93 41.38
N ALA A 65 -5.93 -49.17 41.36
CA ALA A 65 -5.26 -50.44 41.02
C ALA A 65 -4.83 -50.79 39.56
N GLU A 66 -3.51 -51.05 39.51
CA GLU A 66 -2.57 -51.61 38.54
C GLU A 66 -3.03 -52.78 37.63
N GLU A 67 -2.59 -52.81 36.36
CA GLU A 67 -1.56 -53.75 35.85
C GLU A 67 -1.20 -53.52 34.35
N THR A 68 0.05 -53.87 34.03
CA THR A 68 0.92 -53.61 32.86
C THR A 68 0.62 -54.37 31.56
N PHE A 69 0.95 -53.80 30.38
CA PHE A 69 1.74 -54.46 29.30
C PHE A 69 2.32 -53.42 28.31
N THR A 70 3.62 -53.57 28.04
CA THR A 70 4.54 -52.71 27.28
C THR A 70 4.50 -52.96 25.77
N ASP A 71 4.50 -51.90 24.95
CA ASP A 71 5.43 -51.80 23.82
C ASP A 71 5.60 -50.33 23.34
N SER A 72 6.86 -49.87 23.37
CA SER A 72 7.42 -48.71 22.65
C SER A 72 6.82 -47.30 22.89
N GLU A 73 6.96 -46.79 24.12
CA GLU A 73 6.93 -45.34 24.37
C GLU A 73 8.20 -44.69 23.80
N VAL A 74 8.09 -44.02 22.65
CA VAL A 74 9.00 -42.92 22.34
C VAL A 74 8.55 -41.76 23.23
N ASP A 75 9.39 -41.31 24.16
CA ASP A 75 9.09 -40.18 25.05
C ASP A 75 8.62 -39.00 24.18
N PRO A 76 7.37 -38.50 24.35
CA PRO A 76 6.81 -37.43 23.53
C PRO A 76 7.72 -36.21 23.44
N LYS A 77 8.47 -35.93 24.51
CA LYS A 77 9.41 -34.80 24.58
C LYS A 77 10.67 -35.01 23.76
N GLU A 78 11.13 -36.24 23.58
CA GLU A 78 12.32 -36.56 22.80
C GLU A 78 12.03 -36.51 21.30
N LYS A 79 10.81 -36.93 20.91
CA LYS A 79 10.30 -36.80 19.54
C LYS A 79 10.06 -35.34 19.15
N GLU A 80 9.44 -34.55 20.02
CA GLU A 80 9.22 -33.11 19.80
C GLU A 80 10.54 -32.33 19.61
N LYS A 81 11.59 -32.73 20.34
CA LYS A 81 12.91 -32.12 20.24
C LYS A 81 13.62 -32.53 18.94
N GLN A 82 13.53 -33.80 18.54
CA GLN A 82 14.06 -34.26 17.25
C GLN A 82 13.35 -33.59 16.07
N ASP A 83 12.03 -33.41 16.16
CA ASP A 83 11.23 -32.74 15.13
C ASP A 83 11.57 -31.23 15.06
N GLN A 84 11.85 -30.58 16.20
CA GLN A 84 12.37 -29.20 16.22
C GLN A 84 13.76 -29.09 15.58
N GLU A 85 14.69 -29.97 15.92
CA GLU A 85 16.05 -29.94 15.38
C GLU A 85 16.08 -30.25 13.86
N ASN A 86 15.18 -31.11 13.38
CA ASN A 86 15.04 -31.38 11.95
C ASN A 86 14.43 -30.19 11.21
N LEU A 87 13.43 -29.53 11.79
CA LEU A 87 12.81 -28.34 11.20
C LEU A 87 13.79 -27.16 11.14
N GLU A 88 14.56 -26.94 12.21
CA GLU A 88 15.58 -25.90 12.24
C GLU A 88 16.65 -26.12 11.16
N LYS A 89 17.04 -27.37 10.90
CA LYS A 89 17.96 -27.71 9.81
C LYS A 89 17.38 -27.42 8.42
N ILE A 90 16.11 -27.78 8.18
CA ILE A 90 15.47 -27.53 6.88
C ILE A 90 15.32 -26.02 6.63
N LEU A 91 14.94 -25.27 7.65
CA LEU A 91 14.83 -23.81 7.58
C LEU A 91 16.19 -23.13 7.36
N ASP A 92 17.25 -23.62 8.01
CA ASP A 92 18.60 -23.11 7.84
C ASP A 92 19.19 -23.45 6.46
N GLU A 93 18.86 -24.64 5.93
CA GLU A 93 19.23 -25.05 4.57
C GLU A 93 18.52 -24.20 3.51
N LEU A 94 17.21 -24.00 3.64
CA LEU A 94 16.42 -23.11 2.77
C LEU A 94 16.88 -21.65 2.85
N ALA A 95 17.25 -21.17 4.04
CA ALA A 95 17.81 -19.83 4.21
C ALA A 95 19.18 -19.71 3.54
N THR A 96 20.02 -20.74 3.63
CA THR A 96 21.33 -20.80 2.96
C THR A 96 21.17 -20.81 1.44
N GLU A 97 20.21 -21.57 0.92
CA GLU A 97 19.89 -21.62 -0.51
C GLU A 97 19.34 -20.28 -1.02
N ALA A 98 18.44 -19.65 -0.26
CA ALA A 98 17.92 -18.31 -0.56
C ALA A 98 19.04 -17.25 -0.60
N ASN A 99 19.99 -17.31 0.34
CA ASN A 99 21.12 -16.40 0.39
C ASN A 99 22.06 -16.58 -0.81
N LYS A 100 22.33 -17.83 -1.23
CA LYS A 100 23.13 -18.12 -2.44
C LYS A 100 22.44 -17.64 -3.71
N ALA A 101 21.15 -17.92 -3.87
CA ALA A 101 20.37 -17.49 -5.02
C ALA A 101 20.25 -15.95 -5.08
N SER A 102 20.16 -15.28 -3.92
CA SER A 102 20.17 -13.81 -3.85
C SER A 102 21.52 -13.22 -4.25
N ALA A 103 22.63 -13.78 -3.76
CA ALA A 103 23.97 -13.33 -4.13
C ALA A 103 24.27 -13.50 -5.63
N HIS A 104 23.84 -14.62 -6.22
CA HIS A 104 23.98 -14.86 -7.65
C HIS A 104 23.07 -13.95 -8.49
N LEU A 105 21.88 -13.59 -7.98
CA LEU A 105 21.02 -12.59 -8.61
C LEU A 105 21.68 -11.20 -8.60
N ASP A 106 22.34 -10.81 -7.51
CA ASP A 106 23.08 -9.56 -7.42
C ASP A 106 24.26 -9.52 -8.40
N GLU A 107 24.98 -10.64 -8.56
CA GLU A 107 26.08 -10.79 -9.54
C GLU A 107 25.58 -10.65 -10.98
N VAL A 108 24.52 -11.38 -11.36
CA VAL A 108 23.90 -11.27 -12.69
C VAL A 108 23.38 -9.85 -12.94
N ASN A 109 22.82 -9.18 -11.94
CA ASN A 109 22.37 -7.79 -12.08
C ASN A 109 23.52 -6.81 -12.32
N ALA A 110 24.68 -7.03 -11.67
CA ALA A 110 25.88 -6.23 -11.89
C ALA A 110 26.43 -6.42 -13.31
N GLU A 111 26.53 -7.66 -13.80
CA GLU A 111 26.95 -7.96 -15.19
C GLU A 111 25.99 -7.35 -16.22
N LEU A 112 24.69 -7.37 -15.94
CA LEU A 112 23.66 -6.80 -16.80
C LEU A 112 23.76 -5.26 -16.84
N GLN A 113 24.13 -4.63 -15.72
CA GLN A 113 24.39 -3.20 -15.65
C GLN A 113 25.66 -2.83 -16.46
N GLU A 114 26.74 -3.59 -16.31
CA GLU A 114 27.99 -3.38 -17.08
C GLU A 114 27.77 -3.55 -18.59
N ASN A 115 27.07 -4.61 -19.00
CA ASN A 115 26.70 -4.85 -20.40
C ASN A 115 25.85 -3.70 -20.98
N ARG A 116 24.88 -3.19 -20.21
CA ARG A 116 24.07 -2.03 -20.62
C ARG A 116 24.91 -0.77 -20.79
N GLN A 117 25.85 -0.53 -19.88
CA GLN A 117 26.74 0.63 -19.95
C GLN A 117 27.64 0.55 -21.19
N ALA A 118 28.30 -0.59 -21.40
CA ALA A 118 29.13 -0.83 -22.58
C ALA A 118 28.35 -0.68 -23.90
N ARG A 119 27.08 -1.13 -23.93
CA ARG A 119 26.21 -0.96 -25.10
C ARG A 119 25.83 0.51 -25.32
N ASN A 120 25.50 1.26 -24.26
CA ASN A 120 25.15 2.67 -24.37
C ASN A 120 26.34 3.49 -24.89
N ASP A 121 27.54 3.27 -24.36
CA ASP A 121 28.76 3.96 -24.79
C ASP A 121 29.04 3.74 -26.29
N LYS A 122 28.85 2.49 -26.78
CA LYS A 122 29.00 2.16 -28.21
C LYS A 122 27.88 2.73 -29.06
N GLN A 123 26.65 2.79 -28.56
CA GLN A 123 25.51 3.43 -29.24
C GLN A 123 25.72 4.94 -29.40
N GLU A 124 26.31 5.61 -28.41
CA GLU A 124 26.69 7.02 -28.50
C GLU A 124 27.78 7.25 -29.56
N ALA A 125 28.81 6.40 -29.59
CA ALA A 125 29.84 6.46 -30.63
C ALA A 125 29.26 6.22 -32.04
N LEU A 126 28.35 5.25 -32.19
CA LEU A 126 27.65 4.98 -33.45
C LEU A 126 26.78 6.17 -33.88
N MET A 127 26.12 6.85 -32.93
CA MET A 127 25.30 8.02 -33.20
C MET A 127 26.12 9.21 -33.73
N GLN A 128 27.33 9.42 -33.21
CA GLN A 128 28.24 10.45 -33.73
C GLN A 128 28.62 10.17 -35.19
N LEU A 129 28.89 8.92 -35.54
CA LEU A 129 29.19 8.51 -36.92
C LEU A 129 27.97 8.68 -37.84
N ASN A 130 26.78 8.27 -37.40
CA ASN A 130 25.54 8.47 -38.17
C ASN A 130 25.25 9.97 -38.41
N THR A 131 25.56 10.83 -37.44
CA THR A 131 25.39 12.28 -37.58
C THR A 131 26.37 12.86 -38.61
N LYS A 132 27.62 12.37 -38.67
CA LYS A 132 28.58 12.77 -39.69
C LYS A 132 28.19 12.30 -41.09
N GLU A 133 27.54 11.14 -41.20
CA GLU A 133 26.99 10.63 -42.47
C GLU A 133 25.85 11.52 -42.97
N GLU A 134 24.93 11.94 -42.10
CA GLU A 134 23.85 12.88 -42.46
C GLU A 134 24.36 14.25 -42.93
N LEU A 135 25.60 14.60 -42.58
CA LEU A 135 26.29 15.83 -43.00
C LEU A 135 27.16 15.64 -44.25
N ASP A 136 27.18 14.44 -44.87
CA ASP A 136 28.07 14.06 -45.98
C ASP A 136 29.58 14.19 -45.64
N GLU A 137 29.95 14.13 -44.36
CA GLU A 137 31.33 14.31 -43.87
C GLU A 137 32.06 12.99 -43.54
N LEU A 138 31.44 11.84 -43.82
CA LEU A 138 31.96 10.53 -43.41
C LEU A 138 33.12 10.05 -44.30
N THR A 139 34.23 9.65 -43.67
CA THR A 139 35.38 9.04 -44.37
C THR A 139 35.23 7.51 -44.52
N ALA A 140 36.01 6.90 -45.43
CA ALA A 140 35.99 5.46 -45.65
C ALA A 140 36.43 4.65 -44.41
N GLU A 141 37.36 5.18 -43.60
CA GLU A 141 37.79 4.57 -42.34
C GLU A 141 36.69 4.63 -41.26
N GLU A 142 35.93 5.73 -41.20
CA GLU A 142 34.81 5.89 -40.26
C GLU A 142 33.61 4.98 -40.62
N LEU A 143 33.47 4.61 -41.89
CA LEU A 143 32.46 3.64 -42.35
C LEU A 143 32.78 2.21 -41.87
N GLU A 144 34.05 1.81 -41.89
CA GLU A 144 34.49 0.53 -41.33
C GLU A 144 34.33 0.50 -39.79
N GLN A 145 34.66 1.61 -39.11
CA GLN A 145 34.43 1.74 -37.66
C GLN A 145 32.96 1.63 -37.27
N ARG A 146 32.07 2.21 -38.08
CA ARG A 146 30.61 2.09 -37.89
C ARG A 146 30.14 0.64 -37.98
N GLN A 147 30.55 -0.09 -39.01
CA GLN A 147 30.18 -1.50 -39.18
C GLN A 147 30.69 -2.37 -38.03
N ALA A 148 31.90 -2.08 -37.53
CA ALA A 148 32.43 -2.73 -36.34
C ALA A 148 31.59 -2.43 -35.09
N LEU A 149 31.21 -1.17 -34.85
CA LEU A 149 30.37 -0.77 -33.73
C LEU A 149 28.96 -1.39 -33.79
N GLU A 150 28.35 -1.48 -34.98
CA GLU A 150 27.05 -2.15 -35.16
C GLU A 150 27.14 -3.64 -34.81
N SER A 151 28.21 -4.32 -35.22
CA SER A 151 28.47 -5.73 -34.88
C SER A 151 28.68 -5.93 -33.38
N GLU A 152 29.46 -5.06 -32.74
CA GLU A 152 29.72 -5.11 -31.29
C GLU A 152 28.45 -4.84 -30.45
N ILE A 153 27.59 -3.92 -30.89
CA ILE A 153 26.29 -3.67 -30.25
C ILE A 153 25.40 -4.91 -30.36
N GLN A 154 25.36 -5.58 -31.50
CA GLN A 154 24.59 -6.82 -31.66
C GLN A 154 25.10 -7.95 -30.75
N THR A 155 26.42 -8.08 -30.57
CA THR A 155 26.99 -9.07 -29.64
C THR A 155 26.63 -8.75 -28.19
N LEU A 156 26.72 -7.47 -27.78
CA LEU A 156 26.35 -7.04 -26.44
C LEU A 156 24.85 -7.21 -26.17
N GLU A 157 23.99 -6.97 -27.17
CA GLU A 157 22.55 -7.24 -27.06
C GLU A 157 22.25 -8.73 -26.88
N ALA A 158 22.95 -9.60 -27.61
CA ALA A 158 22.79 -11.05 -27.46
C ALA A 158 23.24 -11.54 -26.07
N GLU A 159 24.34 -11.00 -25.53
CA GLU A 159 24.81 -11.28 -24.17
C GLU A 159 23.84 -10.75 -23.11
N GLY A 160 23.39 -9.49 -23.25
CA GLY A 160 22.42 -8.89 -22.33
C GLY A 160 21.09 -9.65 -22.28
N ASN A 161 20.64 -10.22 -23.40
CA ASN A 161 19.44 -11.05 -23.43
C ASN A 161 19.62 -12.37 -22.65
N LYS A 162 20.82 -12.99 -22.69
CA LYS A 162 21.12 -14.19 -21.90
C LYS A 162 21.14 -13.89 -20.39
N LEU A 163 21.73 -12.75 -20.00
CA LEU A 163 21.74 -12.29 -18.61
C LEU A 163 20.33 -12.03 -18.07
N VAL A 164 19.44 -11.44 -18.90
CA VAL A 164 18.02 -11.27 -18.53
C VAL A 164 17.31 -12.62 -18.34
N GLU A 165 17.60 -13.62 -19.18
CA GLU A 165 17.02 -14.96 -19.02
C GLU A 165 17.50 -15.64 -17.72
N GLN A 166 18.76 -15.47 -17.37
CA GLN A 166 19.33 -15.97 -16.10
C GLN A 166 18.71 -15.25 -14.90
N GLN A 167 18.56 -13.92 -14.96
CA GLN A 167 17.88 -13.13 -13.92
C GLN A 167 16.46 -13.66 -13.65
N LEU A 168 15.67 -13.89 -14.71
CA LEU A 168 14.30 -14.39 -14.58
C LEU A 168 14.22 -15.79 -13.95
N LYS A 169 15.20 -16.66 -14.22
CA LYS A 169 15.28 -18.00 -13.59
C LYS A 169 15.58 -17.89 -12.10
N LEU A 170 16.55 -17.07 -11.72
CA LEU A 170 16.93 -16.86 -10.32
C LEU A 170 15.82 -16.19 -9.50
N GLU A 171 15.09 -15.24 -10.09
CA GLU A 171 13.90 -14.64 -9.45
C GLU A 171 12.77 -15.66 -9.22
N ALA A 172 12.58 -16.60 -10.15
CA ALA A 172 11.62 -17.69 -10.00
C ALA A 172 12.04 -18.67 -8.90
N GLU A 173 13.31 -19.08 -8.87
CA GLU A 173 13.87 -19.94 -7.83
C GLU A 173 13.74 -19.31 -6.44
N LEU A 174 14.06 -18.02 -6.28
CA LEU A 174 13.88 -17.30 -5.02
C LEU A 174 12.41 -17.23 -4.56
N LYS A 175 11.49 -17.10 -5.50
CA LYS A 175 10.05 -17.10 -5.21
C LYS A 175 9.58 -18.47 -4.72
N ASP A 176 10.07 -19.53 -5.33
CA ASP A 176 9.75 -20.91 -4.94
C ASP A 176 10.37 -21.27 -3.57
N ILE A 177 11.62 -20.89 -3.32
CA ILE A 177 12.29 -21.07 -2.02
C ILE A 177 11.52 -20.34 -0.90
N ARG A 178 11.12 -19.08 -1.13
CA ARG A 178 10.31 -18.31 -0.16
C ARG A 178 8.93 -18.91 0.08
N LYS A 179 8.31 -19.45 -0.97
CA LYS A 179 7.01 -20.14 -0.87
C LYS A 179 7.13 -21.42 -0.04
N ASN A 180 8.19 -22.20 -0.26
CA ASN A 180 8.46 -23.43 0.49
C ASN A 180 8.77 -23.14 1.96
N GLN A 181 9.57 -22.10 2.22
CA GLN A 181 9.81 -21.61 3.58
C GLN A 181 8.50 -21.25 4.28
N TRP A 182 7.58 -20.58 3.57
CA TRP A 182 6.29 -20.17 4.12
C TRP A 182 5.32 -21.33 4.33
N SER A 183 5.31 -22.35 3.45
CA SER A 183 4.48 -23.54 3.63
C SER A 183 4.94 -24.41 4.79
N GLU A 184 6.24 -24.64 4.95
CA GLU A 184 6.75 -25.41 6.09
C GLU A 184 6.51 -24.68 7.42
N THR A 185 6.65 -23.35 7.41
CA THR A 185 6.30 -22.53 8.58
C THR A 185 4.80 -22.62 8.89
N LYS A 186 3.93 -22.61 7.87
CA LYS A 186 2.47 -22.71 8.02
C LYS A 186 2.03 -24.07 8.57
N ASP A 187 2.60 -25.17 8.07
CA ASP A 187 2.26 -26.52 8.52
C ASP A 187 2.73 -26.75 9.97
N SER A 188 3.87 -26.18 10.36
CA SER A 188 4.35 -26.23 11.76
C SER A 188 3.48 -25.44 12.76
N ILE A 189 2.87 -24.33 12.30
CA ILE A 189 1.99 -23.49 13.12
C ILE A 189 0.61 -24.16 13.28
N ALA A 190 0.15 -24.89 12.25
CA ALA A 190 -1.12 -25.60 12.27
C ALA A 190 -1.10 -26.88 13.13
N GLU A 191 0.04 -27.57 13.23
CA GLU A 191 0.15 -28.79 14.05
C GLU A 191 0.41 -28.53 15.54
N LYS A 192 1.01 -27.39 15.93
CA LYS A 192 1.41 -27.12 17.32
C LYS A 192 0.47 -26.22 18.13
N PHE A 193 -0.57 -25.66 17.55
CA PHE A 193 -1.49 -24.76 18.26
C PHE A 193 -2.95 -25.02 17.91
N ASP A 194 -3.73 -25.45 18.90
CA ASP A 194 -5.19 -25.46 18.84
C ASP A 194 -5.67 -24.00 18.95
N LEU A 195 -5.68 -23.30 17.82
CA LEU A 195 -6.04 -21.89 17.73
C LEU A 195 -7.57 -21.73 17.79
N PRO A 196 -8.10 -20.75 18.56
CA PRO A 196 -9.54 -20.47 18.63
C PRO A 196 -10.12 -20.14 17.24
N ASP A 197 -11.35 -20.62 16.98
CA ASP A 197 -12.05 -20.45 15.69
C ASP A 197 -12.15 -18.99 15.23
N ASP A 198 -12.16 -18.02 16.15
CA ASP A 198 -12.16 -16.57 15.84
C ASP A 198 -10.91 -16.12 15.06
N TRP A 199 -9.73 -16.68 15.35
CA TRP A 199 -8.51 -16.36 14.60
C TRP A 199 -8.51 -16.97 13.20
N LYS A 200 -9.20 -18.10 13.05
CA LYS A 200 -9.38 -18.76 11.77
C LYS A 200 -10.32 -17.95 10.91
N GLU A 201 -11.44 -17.45 11.43
CA GLU A 201 -12.35 -16.59 10.67
C GLU A 201 -11.71 -15.24 10.32
N GLN A 202 -10.98 -14.59 11.23
CA GLN A 202 -10.34 -13.29 10.95
C GLN A 202 -9.18 -13.39 9.95
N ALA A 203 -8.41 -14.48 9.97
CA ALA A 203 -7.35 -14.76 8.99
C ALA A 203 -7.92 -15.21 7.63
N THR A 204 -9.08 -15.87 7.61
CA THR A 204 -9.73 -16.33 6.37
C THR A 204 -10.53 -15.20 5.71
N ASP A 205 -11.11 -14.27 6.48
CA ASP A 205 -11.78 -13.08 5.96
C ASP A 205 -10.81 -12.02 5.43
N THR A 206 -9.67 -11.83 6.10
CA THR A 206 -8.58 -10.99 5.54
C THR A 206 -7.95 -11.62 4.31
N LEU A 207 -7.86 -12.96 4.22
CA LEU A 207 -7.30 -13.67 3.06
C LEU A 207 -8.30 -13.85 1.90
N ASN A 208 -9.61 -13.86 2.15
CA ASN A 208 -10.62 -13.81 1.09
C ASN A 208 -10.76 -12.39 0.52
N GLN A 209 -10.68 -11.35 1.36
CA GLN A 209 -10.66 -9.96 0.89
C GLN A 209 -9.35 -9.59 0.17
N VAL A 210 -8.22 -10.14 0.60
CA VAL A 210 -6.94 -9.99 -0.11
C VAL A 210 -6.89 -10.91 -1.33
N GLY A 211 -7.48 -12.11 -1.29
CA GLY A 211 -7.52 -13.08 -2.39
C GLY A 211 -8.39 -12.63 -3.57
N GLU A 212 -9.56 -12.04 -3.31
CA GLU A 212 -10.43 -11.47 -4.34
C GLU A 212 -9.84 -10.17 -4.93
N LYS A 213 -9.14 -9.34 -4.14
CA LYS A 213 -8.48 -8.11 -4.63
C LYS A 213 -7.08 -8.33 -5.23
N MET A 214 -6.41 -9.46 -4.94
CA MET A 214 -5.07 -9.79 -5.48
C MET A 214 -5.14 -10.50 -6.84
N SER A 215 -6.28 -11.09 -7.20
CA SER A 215 -6.50 -11.68 -8.54
C SER A 215 -6.45 -10.62 -9.66
N GLU A 216 -6.92 -9.39 -9.40
CA GLU A 216 -6.83 -8.27 -10.36
C GLU A 216 -5.44 -7.59 -10.40
N ALA A 217 -4.63 -7.73 -9.35
CA ALA A 217 -3.30 -7.10 -9.25
C ALA A 217 -2.14 -7.96 -9.77
N GLY A 218 -2.35 -9.26 -10.00
CA GLY A 218 -1.31 -10.23 -10.39
C GLY A 218 -0.68 -10.00 -11.78
N SER A 219 -1.32 -9.24 -12.67
CA SER A 219 -0.78 -8.96 -14.03
C SER A 219 0.10 -7.71 -14.11
N GLN A 220 0.16 -6.90 -13.04
CA GLN A 220 0.83 -5.59 -13.05
C GLN A 220 2.11 -5.55 -12.21
N LEU A 221 2.30 -6.50 -11.28
CA LEU A 221 3.52 -6.64 -10.46
C LEU A 221 4.77 -7.00 -11.28
N GLY A 222 4.62 -7.79 -12.36
CA GLY A 222 5.74 -8.14 -13.26
C GLY A 222 6.33 -6.95 -14.04
N LYS A 223 5.65 -5.80 -14.08
CA LYS A 223 6.16 -4.56 -14.70
C LYS A 223 6.79 -3.61 -13.68
N PHE A 224 6.58 -3.83 -12.39
CA PHE A 224 7.08 -2.96 -11.31
C PHE A 224 8.48 -3.34 -10.85
N LEU A 225 8.86 -4.62 -10.87
CA LEU A 225 10.25 -5.05 -10.60
C LEU A 225 11.26 -4.43 -11.58
N LYS A 226 10.81 -4.07 -12.79
CA LYS A 226 11.65 -3.47 -13.84
C LYS A 226 11.95 -1.98 -13.62
N LYS A 227 11.28 -1.30 -12.67
CA LYS A 227 11.41 0.16 -12.45
C LYS A 227 12.06 0.57 -11.14
N THR A 228 12.11 -0.30 -10.14
CA THR A 228 12.70 0.02 -8.83
C THR A 228 14.22 -0.10 -8.78
N PHE A 229 14.85 -0.83 -9.71
CA PHE A 229 16.32 -0.94 -9.76
C PHE A 229 17.04 0.25 -10.43
N GLN A 230 16.31 1.25 -10.95
CA GLN A 230 16.93 2.39 -11.67
C GLN A 230 17.00 3.70 -10.88
N THR A 231 16.57 3.74 -9.62
CA THR A 231 16.44 5.04 -8.91
C THR A 231 17.14 5.11 -7.55
N VAL A 232 17.89 4.10 -7.14
CA VAL A 232 18.65 4.19 -5.87
C VAL A 232 20.12 3.90 -6.10
N SER A 233 20.80 4.81 -6.80
CA SER A 233 22.18 5.15 -6.49
C SER A 233 22.37 6.63 -6.76
N ASP A 234 22.67 7.35 -5.69
CA ASP A 234 23.32 8.65 -5.66
C ASP A 234 22.46 9.90 -5.87
N SER A 235 21.74 10.22 -4.79
CA SER A 235 21.60 11.59 -4.33
C SER A 235 22.98 12.19 -4.01
N VAL A 236 23.48 13.16 -4.78
CA VAL A 236 24.22 14.32 -4.24
C VAL A 236 24.08 15.51 -5.21
N ASN A 237 23.32 16.55 -4.86
CA ASN A 237 23.83 17.71 -4.12
C ASN A 237 22.86 18.90 -4.25
N ASP A 238 22.75 19.64 -3.17
CA ASP A 238 21.98 20.87 -3.04
C ASP A 238 22.42 21.97 -4.02
N ASN A 239 21.48 22.87 -4.31
CA ASN A 239 21.65 24.15 -5.00
C ASN A 239 22.04 24.11 -6.49
N MET A 240 21.03 23.99 -7.35
CA MET A 240 21.07 24.62 -8.67
C MET A 240 19.76 25.39 -8.87
N GLU A 241 19.87 26.70 -9.07
CA GLU A 241 18.78 27.56 -9.53
C GLU A 241 18.29 27.03 -10.89
N TRP A 242 16.97 26.80 -10.99
CA TRP A 242 16.36 26.31 -12.21
C TRP A 242 16.23 27.46 -13.21
N LYS A 243 17.31 27.73 -13.96
CA LYS A 243 17.22 28.40 -15.26
C LYS A 243 17.44 27.37 -16.36
N ASP A 244 16.35 27.11 -17.08
CA ASP A 244 16.28 26.50 -18.41
C ASP A 244 17.13 25.25 -18.66
N VAL A 245 16.73 24.12 -18.07
CA VAL A 245 17.17 22.81 -18.55
C VAL A 245 16.12 22.27 -19.52
N ASN A 246 16.37 22.50 -20.80
CA ASN A 246 15.61 21.90 -21.89
C ASN A 246 16.05 20.43 -22.05
N LEU A 247 15.61 19.57 -21.13
CA LEU A 247 15.85 18.12 -21.19
C LEU A 247 15.08 17.54 -22.39
N ARG A 248 15.71 17.50 -23.56
CA ARG A 248 15.21 16.77 -24.73
C ARG A 248 15.55 15.30 -24.53
N VAL A 249 14.54 14.49 -24.26
CA VAL A 249 14.64 13.03 -24.27
C VAL A 249 14.80 12.61 -25.75
N PRO A 250 15.89 11.93 -26.16
CA PRO A 250 16.12 11.59 -27.56
C PRO A 250 14.99 10.69 -28.09
N GLY A 251 14.43 11.02 -29.25
CA GLY A 251 13.48 10.16 -29.98
C GLY A 251 11.98 10.48 -29.85
N ILE A 252 11.55 11.38 -28.96
CA ILE A 252 10.13 11.78 -28.85
C ILE A 252 9.99 13.30 -28.98
N ALA A 253 9.40 13.76 -30.08
CA ALA A 253 9.05 15.17 -30.26
C ALA A 253 8.27 15.66 -29.03
N THR A 254 8.73 16.74 -28.41
CA THR A 254 8.12 17.29 -27.19
C THR A 254 7.70 18.71 -27.47
N THR A 255 6.43 19.01 -27.25
CA THR A 255 5.85 20.35 -27.41
C THR A 255 5.41 20.86 -26.05
N LYS A 256 5.70 22.12 -25.74
CA LYS A 256 5.34 22.76 -24.46
C LYS A 256 4.53 24.00 -24.75
N PHE A 257 3.49 24.24 -23.98
CA PHE A 257 2.72 25.48 -24.01
C PHE A 257 2.10 25.74 -22.64
N GLU A 258 1.69 26.98 -22.41
CA GLU A 258 0.94 27.39 -21.24
C GLU A 258 -0.45 27.86 -21.69
N HIS A 259 -1.47 27.60 -20.88
CA HIS A 259 -2.84 28.06 -21.12
C HIS A 259 -3.49 28.44 -19.80
N GLU A 260 -4.32 29.47 -19.82
CA GLU A 260 -5.11 29.90 -18.67
C GLU A 260 -6.58 29.64 -18.98
N PHE A 261 -7.22 28.78 -18.19
CA PHE A 261 -8.67 28.62 -18.21
C PHE A 261 -9.26 29.60 -17.22
N TYR A 262 -10.29 30.33 -17.64
CA TYR A 262 -11.00 31.30 -16.82
C TYR A 262 -12.49 31.05 -16.91
N TYR A 263 -13.13 30.91 -15.76
CA TYR A 263 -14.56 30.69 -15.62
C TYR A 263 -15.13 31.75 -14.69
N GLU A 264 -16.07 32.55 -15.20
CA GLU A 264 -16.69 33.66 -14.47
C GLU A 264 -17.69 33.09 -13.45
N ALA A 265 -17.40 33.29 -12.17
CA ALA A 265 -18.19 32.90 -11.00
C ALA A 265 -19.00 31.58 -11.13
N PRO A 266 -18.38 30.42 -11.43
CA PRO A 266 -19.12 29.16 -11.51
C PRO A 266 -19.67 28.77 -10.14
N GLU A 267 -20.91 28.29 -10.05
CA GLU A 267 -21.53 27.86 -8.77
C GLU A 267 -21.11 26.45 -8.31
N ALA A 268 -20.40 25.70 -9.16
CA ALA A 268 -20.01 24.30 -8.94
C ALA A 268 -19.37 24.02 -7.58
N SER A 269 -19.96 23.10 -6.83
CA SER A 269 -19.47 22.65 -5.51
C SER A 269 -18.64 21.37 -5.58
N ILE A 270 -18.61 20.70 -6.75
CA ILE A 270 -17.88 19.45 -6.98
C ILE A 270 -16.65 19.71 -7.84
N ILE A 271 -15.48 19.24 -7.39
CA ILE A 271 -14.22 19.32 -8.13
C ILE A 271 -13.71 17.88 -8.36
N ASP A 272 -13.51 17.50 -9.63
CA ASP A 272 -12.94 16.20 -10.00
C ASP A 272 -11.74 16.39 -10.94
N ILE A 273 -10.55 16.12 -10.43
CA ILE A 273 -9.29 16.28 -11.14
C ILE A 273 -8.61 14.93 -11.27
N LYS A 274 -8.35 14.52 -12.51
CA LYS A 274 -7.58 13.32 -12.81
C LYS A 274 -6.48 13.64 -13.80
N ALA A 275 -5.23 13.36 -13.46
CA ALA A 275 -4.13 13.52 -14.39
C ALA A 275 -3.14 12.36 -14.34
N ALA A 276 -2.72 11.91 -15.52
CA ALA A 276 -1.72 10.84 -15.62
C ALA A 276 -0.33 11.31 -15.21
N ASN A 277 0.06 12.53 -15.60
CA ASN A 277 1.33 13.12 -15.20
C ASN A 277 1.19 14.61 -14.94
N GLY A 278 1.90 15.11 -13.94
CA GLY A 278 1.99 16.53 -13.61
C GLY A 278 1.46 16.83 -12.21
N ASN A 279 1.85 17.98 -11.68
CA ASN A 279 1.47 18.40 -10.34
C ASN A 279 0.11 19.10 -10.34
N VAL A 280 -0.64 18.97 -9.25
CA VAL A 280 -1.90 19.69 -9.04
C VAL A 280 -1.80 20.49 -7.75
N LEU A 281 -2.00 21.80 -7.85
CA LEU A 281 -2.09 22.72 -6.72
C LEU A 281 -3.48 23.33 -6.67
N LEU A 282 -4.20 23.15 -5.57
CA LEU A 282 -5.42 23.88 -5.25
C LEU A 282 -5.08 24.97 -4.24
N LYS A 283 -5.52 26.20 -4.52
CA LYS A 283 -5.45 27.31 -3.59
C LYS A 283 -6.68 28.21 -3.73
N THR A 284 -7.06 28.82 -2.63
CA THR A 284 -8.10 29.86 -2.63
C THR A 284 -7.54 31.23 -3.01
N TRP A 285 -8.41 32.14 -3.46
CA TRP A 285 -8.07 33.53 -3.81
C TRP A 285 -9.25 34.48 -3.57
N ASP A 286 -8.97 35.78 -3.57
CA ASP A 286 -9.95 36.85 -3.35
C ASP A 286 -10.75 37.18 -4.64
N SER A 287 -11.35 36.16 -5.26
CA SER A 287 -12.29 36.32 -6.39
C SER A 287 -13.34 35.22 -6.35
N GLU A 288 -14.55 35.52 -6.82
CA GLU A 288 -15.62 34.53 -7.02
C GLU A 288 -15.38 33.65 -8.24
N ASP A 289 -14.48 34.07 -9.13
CA ASP A 289 -14.14 33.35 -10.35
C ASP A 289 -13.28 32.12 -10.08
N VAL A 290 -13.23 31.22 -11.05
CA VAL A 290 -12.27 30.11 -11.06
C VAL A 290 -11.26 30.32 -12.17
N LYS A 291 -9.98 30.23 -11.81
CA LYS A 291 -8.86 30.32 -12.76
C LYS A 291 -7.97 29.10 -12.66
N VAL A 292 -7.57 28.55 -13.79
CA VAL A 292 -6.65 27.40 -13.85
C VAL A 292 -5.48 27.73 -14.75
N GLU A 293 -4.30 27.87 -14.15
CA GLU A 293 -3.04 28.00 -14.88
C GLU A 293 -2.53 26.60 -15.21
N ALA A 294 -2.44 26.29 -16.51
CA ALA A 294 -2.03 24.98 -17.00
C ALA A 294 -0.71 25.08 -17.77
N LYS A 295 0.32 24.37 -17.30
CA LYS A 295 1.58 24.19 -18.02
C LYS A 295 1.62 22.80 -18.61
N ILE A 296 1.47 22.71 -19.92
CA ILE A 296 1.29 21.45 -20.64
C ILE A 296 2.56 21.07 -21.38
N LYS A 297 2.95 19.79 -21.26
CA LYS A 297 3.97 19.16 -22.10
C LYS A 297 3.36 17.94 -22.77
N LEU A 298 3.38 17.93 -24.10
CA LEU A 298 2.89 16.85 -24.94
C LEU A 298 4.07 16.06 -25.50
N TYR A 299 3.99 14.74 -25.39
CA TYR A 299 4.99 13.80 -25.89
C TYR A 299 4.48 13.08 -27.15
N GLY A 300 5.18 13.24 -28.26
CA GLY A 300 4.90 12.60 -29.54
C GLY A 300 4.71 13.59 -30.68
N LYS A 301 4.70 13.07 -31.92
CA LYS A 301 4.38 13.87 -33.09
C LYS A 301 2.89 14.25 -33.07
N MET A 302 2.59 15.47 -33.50
CA MET A 302 1.23 16.01 -33.60
C MET A 302 1.04 16.68 -34.96
N THR A 303 -0.16 16.55 -35.50
CA THR A 303 -0.58 17.16 -36.78
C THR A 303 -1.44 18.40 -36.58
N ALA A 304 -2.08 18.52 -35.42
CA ALA A 304 -2.88 19.66 -35.00
C ALA A 304 -2.04 20.65 -34.17
N GLU A 305 -2.58 21.86 -33.95
CA GLU A 305 -1.99 22.84 -33.04
C GLU A 305 -1.91 22.27 -31.60
N PRO A 306 -0.91 22.68 -30.79
CA PRO A 306 -0.62 22.04 -29.51
C PRO A 306 -1.79 22.06 -28.52
N PHE A 307 -2.58 23.14 -28.52
CA PHE A 307 -3.75 23.28 -27.64
C PHE A 307 -4.88 22.34 -28.06
N ASP A 308 -5.21 22.27 -29.35
CA ASP A 308 -6.23 21.36 -29.88
C ASP A 308 -5.84 19.90 -29.62
N ALA A 309 -4.57 19.56 -29.84
CA ALA A 309 -4.05 18.24 -29.52
C ALA A 309 -4.17 17.89 -28.02
N PHE A 310 -4.05 18.87 -27.13
CA PHE A 310 -4.29 18.67 -25.71
C PHE A 310 -5.79 18.45 -25.40
N LEU A 311 -6.68 19.25 -25.99
CA LEU A 311 -8.13 19.10 -25.82
C LEU A 311 -8.63 17.76 -26.36
N GLU A 312 -8.12 17.27 -27.49
CA GLU A 312 -8.45 15.91 -28.00
C GLU A 312 -8.08 14.78 -27.03
N ARG A 313 -7.14 15.03 -26.11
CA ARG A 313 -6.56 14.04 -25.18
C ARG A 313 -7.01 14.28 -23.73
N SER A 314 -7.89 15.24 -23.52
CA SER A 314 -8.45 15.60 -22.22
C SER A 314 -9.97 15.74 -22.32
N GLN A 315 -10.65 15.60 -21.19
CA GLN A 315 -12.07 15.95 -21.05
C GLN A 315 -12.12 17.00 -19.94
N ILE A 316 -12.36 18.24 -20.34
CA ILE A 316 -12.47 19.37 -19.43
C ILE A 316 -13.90 19.87 -19.54
N GLU A 317 -14.62 19.84 -18.42
CA GLU A 317 -15.99 20.28 -18.34
C GLU A 317 -16.14 21.12 -17.08
N VAL A 318 -16.62 22.36 -17.24
CA VAL A 318 -16.98 23.24 -16.14
C VAL A 318 -18.38 23.75 -16.41
N ASN A 319 -19.30 23.41 -15.51
CA ASN A 319 -20.70 23.81 -15.57
C ASN A 319 -21.17 24.29 -14.18
N GLU A 320 -22.47 24.43 -13.97
CA GLU A 320 -23.04 24.89 -12.70
C GLU A 320 -22.87 23.88 -11.55
N ASP A 321 -22.66 22.59 -11.84
CA ASP A 321 -22.58 21.51 -10.86
C ASP A 321 -21.12 21.13 -10.53
N HIS A 322 -20.28 20.92 -11.56
CA HIS A 322 -18.94 20.36 -11.42
C HIS A 322 -17.85 21.08 -12.22
N ILE A 323 -16.64 21.09 -11.65
CA ILE A 323 -15.38 21.46 -12.28
C ILE A 323 -14.59 20.16 -12.50
N SER A 324 -14.56 19.66 -13.73
CA SER A 324 -13.92 18.39 -14.08
C SER A 324 -12.76 18.58 -15.04
N PHE A 325 -11.58 18.09 -14.65
CA PHE A 325 -10.36 18.07 -15.46
C PHE A 325 -9.83 16.64 -15.55
N GLN A 326 -10.19 15.93 -16.62
CA GLN A 326 -9.79 14.55 -16.86
C GLN A 326 -8.71 14.47 -17.95
N ILE A 327 -7.47 14.24 -17.54
CA ILE A 327 -6.27 14.15 -18.40
C ILE A 327 -5.61 12.78 -18.21
N PRO A 328 -6.28 11.66 -18.60
CA PRO A 328 -5.80 10.30 -18.34
C PRO A 328 -4.65 9.87 -19.27
N ASN A 329 -4.34 10.66 -20.31
CA ASN A 329 -3.35 10.28 -21.31
C ASN A 329 -1.92 10.41 -20.77
N LYS A 330 -1.20 9.28 -20.67
CA LYS A 330 0.18 9.21 -20.16
C LYS A 330 1.22 9.95 -21.03
N ARG A 331 0.86 10.39 -22.24
CA ARG A 331 1.70 11.23 -23.11
C ARG A 331 1.46 12.73 -22.90
N VAL A 332 0.61 13.08 -21.95
CA VAL A 332 0.38 14.46 -21.53
C VAL A 332 0.94 14.59 -20.11
N ARG A 333 1.74 15.63 -19.90
CA ARG A 333 2.06 16.15 -18.58
C ARG A 333 1.36 17.50 -18.42
N ALA A 334 0.52 17.61 -17.40
CA ALA A 334 -0.24 18.81 -17.09
C ALA A 334 0.07 19.24 -15.65
N ASP A 335 0.90 20.27 -15.50
CA ASP A 335 1.09 20.91 -14.21
C ASP A 335 0.00 22.00 -14.07
N LEU A 336 -0.95 21.79 -13.15
CA LEU A 336 -2.17 22.57 -12.98
C LEU A 336 -2.18 23.34 -11.65
N VAL A 337 -2.50 24.62 -11.71
CA VAL A 337 -2.72 25.46 -10.52
C VAL A 337 -4.14 26.02 -10.58
N PHE A 338 -4.99 25.54 -9.67
CA PHE A 338 -6.36 25.99 -9.49
C PHE A 338 -6.40 27.13 -8.48
N TYR A 339 -7.01 28.23 -8.87
CA TYR A 339 -7.40 29.36 -8.03
C TYR A 339 -8.92 29.28 -7.86
N LEU A 340 -9.35 29.01 -6.63
CA LEU A 340 -10.73 28.69 -6.29
C LEU A 340 -11.32 29.76 -5.37
N PRO A 341 -12.61 30.14 -5.52
CA PRO A 341 -13.26 31.05 -4.59
C PRO A 341 -13.30 30.47 -3.17
N THR A 342 -13.28 31.36 -2.18
CA THR A 342 -13.39 30.98 -0.76
C THR A 342 -14.85 30.66 -0.43
N ARG A 343 -15.20 29.38 -0.52
CA ARG A 343 -16.54 28.85 -0.17
C ARG A 343 -16.46 27.38 0.24
N LEU A 344 -17.57 26.86 0.76
CA LEU A 344 -17.71 25.44 1.09
C LEU A 344 -17.97 24.61 -0.18
N TYR A 345 -17.06 23.70 -0.49
CA TYR A 345 -17.23 22.69 -1.53
C TYR A 345 -17.92 21.43 -0.97
N ASP A 346 -18.71 20.75 -1.78
CA ASP A 346 -19.35 19.51 -1.35
C ASP A 346 -18.38 18.33 -1.47
N HIS A 347 -17.64 18.25 -2.58
CA HIS A 347 -16.75 17.13 -2.85
C HIS A 347 -15.55 17.55 -3.69
N VAL A 348 -14.35 17.15 -3.26
CA VAL A 348 -13.10 17.40 -4.00
C VAL A 348 -12.36 16.08 -4.17
N ALA A 349 -12.27 15.60 -5.41
CA ALA A 349 -11.53 14.41 -5.79
C ALA A 349 -10.31 14.76 -6.64
N ILE A 350 -9.13 14.29 -6.24
CA ILE A 350 -7.88 14.47 -6.99
C ILE A 350 -7.21 13.11 -7.16
N LYS A 351 -7.02 12.65 -8.41
CA LYS A 351 -6.46 11.34 -8.76
C LYS A 351 -5.27 11.48 -9.69
N LEU A 352 -4.06 11.30 -9.16
CA LEU A 352 -2.82 11.38 -9.92
C LEU A 352 -2.14 10.02 -10.06
N LEU A 353 -1.65 9.73 -11.27
CA LEU A 353 -0.75 8.60 -11.48
C LEU A 353 0.71 8.99 -11.18
N ASN A 354 1.19 10.13 -11.71
CA ASN A 354 2.54 10.64 -11.43
C ASN A 354 2.53 12.15 -11.20
N GLY A 355 2.86 12.59 -9.99
CA GLY A 355 2.91 14.02 -9.66
C GLY A 355 2.46 14.29 -8.23
N ASN A 356 2.76 15.50 -7.76
CA ASN A 356 2.43 15.91 -6.41
C ASN A 356 1.05 16.54 -6.36
N ILE A 357 0.31 16.27 -5.29
CA ILE A 357 -0.93 16.96 -4.93
C ILE A 357 -0.58 17.97 -3.85
N THR A 358 -1.02 19.21 -4.00
CA THR A 358 -0.90 20.22 -2.95
C THR A 358 -2.22 20.94 -2.77
N ILE A 359 -2.70 21.02 -1.54
CA ILE A 359 -3.88 21.80 -1.17
C ILE A 359 -3.41 22.90 -0.22
N LYS A 360 -3.81 24.15 -0.49
CA LYS A 360 -3.48 25.33 0.32
C LYS A 360 -4.74 26.15 0.61
N GLY A 361 -5.33 25.98 1.79
CA GLY A 361 -6.50 26.73 2.23
C GLY A 361 -7.75 26.33 1.44
N LEU A 362 -8.49 25.35 1.93
CA LEU A 362 -9.72 24.87 1.29
C LEU A 362 -10.76 24.46 2.33
N GLU A 363 -12.03 24.77 2.07
CA GLU A 363 -13.16 24.34 2.90
C GLU A 363 -14.06 23.41 2.10
N THR A 364 -14.31 22.21 2.61
CA THR A 364 -15.05 21.17 1.89
C THR A 364 -15.78 20.24 2.86
N LYS A 365 -16.78 19.49 2.40
CA LYS A 365 -17.34 18.38 3.18
C LYS A 365 -16.46 17.14 3.03
N ASP A 366 -16.25 16.70 1.80
CA ASP A 366 -15.47 15.50 1.48
C ASP A 366 -14.25 15.83 0.61
N THR A 367 -13.06 15.37 1.02
CA THR A 367 -11.83 15.41 0.22
C THR A 367 -11.31 14.02 -0.01
N TYR A 368 -11.15 13.64 -1.27
CA TYR A 368 -10.50 12.39 -1.69
C TYR A 368 -9.24 12.70 -2.51
N ALA A 369 -8.07 12.29 -2.02
CA ALA A 369 -6.80 12.48 -2.72
C ALA A 369 -6.07 11.15 -2.95
N LYS A 370 -5.83 10.81 -4.22
CA LYS A 370 -5.11 9.60 -4.61
C LYS A 370 -3.85 9.93 -5.40
N SER A 371 -2.71 9.39 -4.97
CA SER A 371 -1.44 9.49 -5.68
C SER A 371 -0.78 8.12 -5.81
N THR A 372 -0.51 7.69 -7.04
CA THR A 372 0.29 6.47 -7.25
C THR A 372 1.79 6.74 -7.06
N ASN A 373 2.32 7.80 -7.67
CA ASN A 373 3.73 8.19 -7.53
C ASN A 373 3.86 9.70 -7.35
N GLY A 374 4.06 10.15 -6.12
CA GLY A 374 4.20 11.56 -5.78
C GLY A 374 3.69 11.87 -4.38
N ASN A 375 4.13 13.00 -3.85
CA ASN A 375 3.81 13.41 -2.50
C ASN A 375 2.44 14.11 -2.46
N ILE A 376 1.75 13.98 -1.32
CA ILE A 376 0.50 14.69 -1.04
C ILE A 376 0.78 15.64 0.12
N LEU A 377 0.61 16.94 -0.11
CA LEU A 377 0.84 17.99 0.88
C LEU A 377 -0.45 18.78 1.10
N ILE A 378 -1.03 18.68 2.29
CA ILE A 378 -2.22 19.41 2.69
C ILE A 378 -1.83 20.45 3.73
N ASN A 379 -1.96 21.73 3.35
CA ASN A 379 -1.78 22.86 4.24
C ASN A 379 -3.10 23.59 4.36
N ASP A 380 -3.69 23.59 5.56
CA ASP A 380 -4.90 24.32 5.86
C ASP A 380 -6.13 23.78 5.11
N LEU A 381 -6.75 22.75 5.68
CA LEU A 381 -7.96 22.11 5.15
C LEU A 381 -9.03 22.05 6.23
N THR A 382 -10.21 22.61 5.97
CA THR A 382 -11.41 22.38 6.77
C THR A 382 -12.27 21.34 6.07
N ALA A 383 -12.43 20.16 6.67
CA ALA A 383 -13.16 19.04 6.07
C ALA A 383 -13.94 18.20 7.07
N THR A 384 -15.09 17.66 6.66
CA THR A 384 -15.76 16.60 7.43
C THR A 384 -15.01 15.28 7.23
N MET A 385 -14.68 14.95 5.98
CA MET A 385 -13.96 13.72 5.64
C MET A 385 -12.71 14.05 4.82
N LEU A 386 -11.57 13.52 5.24
CA LEU A 386 -10.34 13.48 4.47
C LEU A 386 -9.94 12.04 4.21
N GLU A 387 -10.00 11.60 2.97
CA GLU A 387 -9.53 10.29 2.53
C GLU A 387 -8.31 10.44 1.61
N ILE A 388 -7.23 9.73 1.94
CA ILE A 388 -6.00 9.76 1.16
C ILE A 388 -5.54 8.34 0.83
N GLU A 389 -5.34 8.07 -0.46
CA GLU A 389 -4.75 6.84 -0.97
C GLU A 389 -3.38 7.09 -1.64
N GLY A 390 -2.32 6.55 -1.06
CA GLY A 390 -0.96 6.61 -1.58
C GLY A 390 -0.44 5.25 -2.05
N VAL A 391 0.49 5.24 -3.00
CA VAL A 391 1.30 4.04 -3.29
C VAL A 391 2.78 4.31 -3.04
N ASN A 392 3.36 5.32 -3.69
CA ASN A 392 4.75 5.72 -3.50
C ASN A 392 4.86 7.23 -3.31
N GLY A 393 5.11 7.67 -2.08
CA GLY A 393 5.27 9.08 -1.76
C GLY A 393 4.96 9.37 -0.29
N ASN A 394 5.41 10.54 0.15
CA ASN A 394 5.09 11.03 1.50
C ASN A 394 3.74 11.74 1.50
N ILE A 395 3.06 11.65 2.63
CA ILE A 395 1.78 12.31 2.88
C ILE A 395 1.99 13.21 4.10
N ASP A 396 1.83 14.52 3.92
CA ASP A 396 1.99 15.52 4.97
C ASP A 396 0.69 16.34 5.11
N VAL A 397 0.05 16.25 6.28
CA VAL A 397 -1.17 16.99 6.64
C VAL A 397 -0.86 17.92 7.81
N ASN A 398 -0.73 19.21 7.54
CA ASN A 398 -0.08 20.13 8.49
C ASN A 398 -1.05 20.92 9.38
N ARG A 399 -2.05 21.56 8.79
CA ARG A 399 -3.01 22.44 9.49
C ARG A 399 -4.40 22.22 8.91
N GLY A 400 -5.43 22.44 9.71
CA GLY A 400 -6.82 22.32 9.27
C GLY A 400 -7.75 21.81 10.37
N GLN A 401 -9.05 21.98 10.17
CA GLN A 401 -10.10 21.44 11.04
C GLN A 401 -10.76 20.25 10.33
N ILE A 402 -10.44 19.04 10.78
CA ILE A 402 -10.89 17.80 10.13
C ILE A 402 -11.72 17.01 11.13
N LEU A 403 -12.89 16.51 10.75
CA LEU A 403 -13.65 15.62 11.63
C LEU A 403 -13.07 14.18 11.56
N ASP A 404 -13.09 13.59 10.36
CA ASP A 404 -12.60 12.24 10.10
C ASP A 404 -11.46 12.23 9.07
N SER A 405 -10.39 11.49 9.37
CA SER A 405 -9.27 11.29 8.44
C SER A 405 -8.94 9.81 8.28
N ILE A 406 -8.91 9.34 7.03
CA ILE A 406 -8.51 7.98 6.65
C ILE A 406 -7.36 8.09 5.64
N ILE A 407 -6.22 7.50 5.98
CA ILE A 407 -5.02 7.53 5.15
C ILE A 407 -4.51 6.10 4.95
N GLU A 408 -4.48 5.66 3.70
CA GLU A 408 -3.92 4.36 3.31
C GLU A 408 -2.75 4.57 2.35
N THR A 409 -1.61 3.96 2.62
CA THR A 409 -0.46 4.06 1.70
C THR A 409 0.45 2.83 1.75
N VAL A 410 1.15 2.55 0.64
CA VAL A 410 2.05 1.40 0.55
C VAL A 410 3.47 1.78 0.98
N ASN A 411 4.08 2.78 0.35
CA ASN A 411 5.47 3.16 0.59
C ASN A 411 5.59 4.66 0.80
N GLY A 412 6.11 5.06 1.96
CA GLY A 412 6.36 6.47 2.28
C GLY A 412 6.28 6.76 3.77
N THR A 413 6.34 8.04 4.12
CA THR A 413 6.08 8.51 5.49
C THR A 413 4.77 9.27 5.52
N VAL A 414 3.93 8.98 6.52
CA VAL A 414 2.73 9.77 6.82
C VAL A 414 3.03 10.68 8.01
N THR A 415 2.95 11.99 7.81
CA THR A 415 3.07 13.00 8.86
C THR A 415 1.75 13.74 8.99
N MET A 416 1.19 13.79 10.19
CA MET A 416 0.03 14.64 10.50
C MET A 416 0.30 15.50 11.73
N ALA A 417 0.16 16.81 11.57
CA ALA A 417 0.37 17.83 12.60
C ALA A 417 -0.91 18.63 12.92
N THR A 418 -2.07 18.10 12.54
CA THR A 418 -3.40 18.55 12.98
C THR A 418 -4.10 17.44 13.75
N THR A 419 -5.17 17.78 14.49
CA THR A 419 -5.92 16.84 15.33
C THR A 419 -7.34 16.63 14.82
N PRO A 420 -7.60 15.60 14.00
CA PRO A 420 -8.96 15.17 13.70
C PRO A 420 -9.66 14.59 14.93
N GLU A 421 -11.00 14.52 14.93
CA GLU A 421 -11.71 13.77 15.96
C GLU A 421 -11.44 12.26 15.82
N ASN A 422 -11.45 11.74 14.59
CA ASN A 422 -11.07 10.36 14.30
C ASN A 422 -9.98 10.31 13.23
N VAL A 423 -8.91 9.56 13.52
CA VAL A 423 -7.82 9.30 12.57
C VAL A 423 -7.61 7.80 12.41
N SER A 424 -7.55 7.36 11.16
CA SER A 424 -7.11 6.03 10.75
C SER A 424 -5.94 6.14 9.77
N VAL A 425 -4.81 5.51 10.06
CA VAL A 425 -3.64 5.45 9.19
C VAL A 425 -3.18 3.99 9.02
N SER A 426 -3.10 3.54 7.77
CA SER A 426 -2.58 2.22 7.41
C SER A 426 -1.43 2.36 6.42
N LEU A 427 -0.25 1.90 6.82
CA LEU A 427 0.97 1.96 6.03
C LEU A 427 1.61 0.58 5.90
N VAL A 428 2.15 0.25 4.72
CA VAL A 428 2.88 -1.01 4.56
C VAL A 428 4.36 -0.83 4.87
N ASN A 429 5.07 0.07 4.20
CA ASN A 429 6.50 0.29 4.37
C ASN A 429 6.81 1.77 4.64
N GLY A 430 7.22 2.06 5.88
CA GLY A 430 7.66 3.37 6.31
C GLY A 430 7.08 3.81 7.66
N ASP A 431 7.32 5.06 8.02
CA ASP A 431 6.95 5.61 9.33
C ASP A 431 5.59 6.31 9.31
N VAL A 432 4.82 6.16 10.39
CA VAL A 432 3.66 7.00 10.72
C VAL A 432 4.06 7.96 11.84
N ARG A 433 3.77 9.26 11.67
CA ARG A 433 4.12 10.34 12.62
C ARG A 433 2.91 11.23 12.86
N LEU A 434 2.25 11.05 14.00
CA LEU A 434 1.08 11.82 14.39
C LEU A 434 1.44 12.75 15.54
N THR A 435 1.18 14.05 15.38
CA THR A 435 1.29 15.05 16.45
C THR A 435 -0.08 15.64 16.69
N LEU A 436 -0.79 15.09 17.68
CA LEU A 436 -2.16 15.43 18.02
C LEU A 436 -2.14 16.27 19.31
N THR A 437 -2.56 17.52 19.22
CA THR A 437 -2.44 18.54 20.29
C THR A 437 -3.78 18.95 20.89
N GLU A 438 -4.91 18.61 20.26
CA GLU A 438 -6.24 19.06 20.71
C GLU A 438 -7.01 17.99 21.48
N ASN A 439 -7.79 18.41 22.48
CA ASN A 439 -8.63 17.53 23.30
C ASN A 439 -9.93 17.08 22.59
N SER A 440 -10.15 17.51 21.35
CA SER A 440 -11.28 17.07 20.49
C SER A 440 -11.16 15.61 20.04
N LEU A 441 -9.93 15.06 20.08
CA LEU A 441 -9.61 13.70 19.65
C LEU A 441 -10.47 12.62 20.35
N ARG A 442 -11.02 11.70 19.56
CA ARG A 442 -11.88 10.59 20.01
C ARG A 442 -11.28 9.22 19.68
N LYS A 443 -10.74 9.04 18.48
CA LYS A 443 -10.17 7.76 18.04
C LYS A 443 -8.88 7.96 17.26
N VAL A 444 -7.86 7.16 17.58
CA VAL A 444 -6.63 7.00 16.82
C VAL A 444 -6.45 5.53 16.48
N GLU A 445 -6.33 5.23 15.20
CA GLU A 445 -5.92 3.93 14.69
C GLU A 445 -4.72 4.16 13.77
N ALA A 446 -3.55 3.65 14.13
CA ALA A 446 -2.34 3.85 13.34
C ALA A 446 -1.54 2.56 13.25
N SER A 447 -1.27 2.12 12.02
CA SER A 447 -0.54 0.89 11.75
C SER A 447 0.54 1.08 10.68
N SER A 448 1.68 0.41 10.89
CA SER A 448 2.71 0.26 9.86
C SER A 448 3.27 -1.16 9.86
N VAL A 449 3.24 -1.89 8.74
CA VAL A 449 3.80 -3.26 8.70
C VAL A 449 5.32 -3.22 8.94
N ASN A 450 6.03 -2.42 8.14
CA ASN A 450 7.49 -2.29 8.17
C ASN A 450 7.95 -0.85 8.40
N GLY A 451 7.66 -0.33 9.58
CA GLY A 451 8.24 0.92 10.05
C GLY A 451 7.62 1.40 11.34
N ASN A 452 8.08 2.55 11.84
CA ASN A 452 7.75 2.98 13.18
C ASN A 452 6.42 3.72 13.23
N VAL A 453 5.67 3.54 14.31
CA VAL A 453 4.48 4.34 14.62
C VAL A 453 4.82 5.29 15.76
N LYS A 454 4.86 6.59 15.47
CA LYS A 454 5.21 7.65 16.43
C LYS A 454 3.97 8.52 16.65
N VAL A 455 3.46 8.55 17.87
CA VAL A 455 2.26 9.31 18.22
C VAL A 455 2.55 10.20 19.41
N ALA A 456 2.26 11.50 19.26
CA ALA A 456 2.19 12.45 20.35
C ALA A 456 0.71 12.76 20.63
N LEU A 457 0.30 12.68 21.89
CA LEU A 457 -1.08 12.89 22.34
C LEU A 457 -1.16 14.11 23.27
N PRO A 458 -2.29 14.81 23.36
CA PRO A 458 -2.42 15.97 24.26
C PRO A 458 -2.28 15.53 25.72
N GLU A 459 -1.45 16.20 26.52
CA GLU A 459 -1.21 15.80 27.93
C GLU A 459 -2.50 15.77 28.76
N THR A 460 -3.40 16.74 28.52
CA THR A 460 -4.65 16.89 29.28
C THR A 460 -5.76 15.91 28.88
N LEU A 461 -5.60 15.15 27.80
CA LEU A 461 -6.64 14.27 27.27
C LEU A 461 -6.62 12.91 27.97
N GLY A 462 -7.79 12.43 28.39
CA GLY A 462 -7.95 11.05 28.86
C GLY A 462 -7.77 10.08 27.70
N VAL A 463 -7.06 8.98 27.90
CA VAL A 463 -6.71 8.04 26.83
C VAL A 463 -6.89 6.62 27.31
N GLU A 464 -7.48 5.76 26.48
CA GLU A 464 -7.42 4.31 26.62
C GLU A 464 -6.71 3.74 25.40
N GLY A 465 -5.53 3.16 25.63
CA GLY A 465 -4.60 2.82 24.57
C GLY A 465 -4.22 1.34 24.55
N HIS A 466 -4.06 0.81 23.35
CA HIS A 466 -3.50 -0.51 23.08
C HIS A 466 -2.46 -0.42 21.96
N ALA A 467 -1.19 -0.68 22.31
CA ALA A 467 -0.07 -0.71 21.39
C ALA A 467 0.47 -2.14 21.27
N LYS A 468 0.76 -2.61 20.05
CA LYS A 468 1.30 -3.95 19.80
C LYS A 468 2.38 -3.95 18.72
N THR A 469 3.49 -4.64 18.97
CA THR A 469 4.50 -4.93 17.94
C THR A 469 5.01 -6.36 18.03
N SER A 470 5.28 -6.99 16.89
CA SER A 470 5.82 -8.37 16.86
C SER A 470 7.34 -8.38 17.05
N LEU A 471 8.09 -7.69 16.20
CA LEU A 471 9.56 -7.77 16.16
C LEU A 471 10.27 -6.46 16.56
N GLY A 472 9.53 -5.47 17.10
CA GLY A 472 10.10 -4.23 17.60
C GLY A 472 9.82 -3.98 19.08
N SER A 473 9.94 -2.71 19.48
CA SER A 473 9.76 -2.27 20.87
C SER A 473 8.67 -1.21 21.03
N ILE A 474 8.03 -1.19 22.20
CA ILE A 474 7.10 -0.13 22.59
C ILE A 474 7.78 0.78 23.60
N ASN A 475 7.94 2.06 23.26
CA ASN A 475 8.60 3.07 24.08
C ASN A 475 7.61 4.21 24.38
N SER A 476 7.15 4.30 25.63
CA SER A 476 6.30 5.40 26.07
C SER A 476 7.07 6.40 26.94
N ARG A 477 6.85 7.68 26.69
CA ARG A 477 7.28 8.82 27.51
C ARG A 477 6.09 9.70 27.91
N MET A 478 4.88 9.14 27.89
CA MET A 478 3.69 9.86 28.34
C MET A 478 3.73 10.08 29.85
N SER A 479 3.20 11.21 30.32
CA SER A 479 2.98 11.53 31.71
C SER A 479 1.64 10.96 32.21
N GLU A 480 1.56 10.74 33.53
CA GLU A 480 0.31 10.49 34.27
C GLU A 480 -0.60 9.39 33.71
N TYR A 481 -0.02 8.27 33.24
CA TYR A 481 -0.78 7.12 32.76
C TYR A 481 -0.53 5.86 33.59
N ASP A 482 -1.55 5.01 33.69
CA ASP A 482 -1.51 3.70 34.31
C ASP A 482 -1.32 2.59 33.26
N VAL A 483 -0.46 1.62 33.57
CA VAL A 483 -0.31 0.41 32.76
C VAL A 483 -1.34 -0.62 33.21
N VAL A 484 -2.26 -1.00 32.32
CA VAL A 484 -3.29 -2.02 32.58
C VAL A 484 -2.72 -3.42 32.33
N ARG A 485 -2.00 -3.59 31.22
CA ARG A 485 -1.39 -4.86 30.84
C ARG A 485 -0.13 -4.60 30.04
N GLU A 486 0.93 -5.36 30.32
CA GLU A 486 2.18 -5.27 29.58
C GLU A 486 2.74 -6.66 29.27
N LYS A 487 3.26 -6.81 28.06
CA LYS A 487 3.97 -8.00 27.61
C LYS A 487 5.24 -7.55 26.87
N LYS A 488 6.39 -8.08 27.27
CA LYS A 488 7.72 -7.75 26.70
C LYS A 488 8.46 -9.00 26.25
N GLU A 489 7.83 -9.80 25.39
CA GLU A 489 8.50 -10.93 24.76
C GLU A 489 9.24 -10.47 23.49
N ARG A 490 10.29 -11.21 23.10
CA ARG A 490 11.13 -10.86 21.95
C ARG A 490 10.35 -10.79 20.62
N THR A 491 9.29 -11.58 20.49
CA THR A 491 8.48 -11.72 19.27
C THR A 491 7.04 -11.23 19.45
N ASN A 492 6.70 -10.66 20.62
CA ASN A 492 5.36 -10.17 20.92
C ASN A 492 5.41 -9.16 22.07
N GLN A 493 5.46 -7.87 21.73
CA GLN A 493 5.30 -6.79 22.67
C GLN A 493 3.88 -6.23 22.63
N MET A 494 3.34 -5.95 23.81
CA MET A 494 2.01 -5.36 24.00
C MET A 494 2.07 -4.39 25.18
N LEU A 495 1.43 -3.24 25.02
CA LEU A 495 1.17 -2.29 26.09
C LEU A 495 -0.29 -1.84 26.03
N GLN A 496 -1.04 -2.15 27.06
CA GLN A 496 -2.36 -1.60 27.32
C GLN A 496 -2.24 -0.58 28.45
N PHE A 497 -2.69 0.64 28.19
CA PHE A 497 -2.54 1.76 29.10
C PHE A 497 -3.81 2.60 29.18
N ARG A 498 -3.95 3.33 30.28
CA ARG A 498 -5.06 4.25 30.49
C ARG A 498 -4.58 5.52 31.20
N ARG A 499 -5.05 6.67 30.74
CA ARG A 499 -4.94 7.96 31.43
C ARG A 499 -6.35 8.49 31.66
N ILE A 500 -6.64 8.87 32.90
CA ILE A 500 -7.94 9.41 33.28
C ILE A 500 -7.86 10.93 33.25
N SER A 501 -8.87 11.57 32.65
CA SER A 501 -9.03 13.02 32.65
C SER A 501 -10.51 13.37 32.64
N ASP A 502 -10.85 14.59 33.05
CA ASP A 502 -12.21 15.12 33.08
C ASP A 502 -12.74 15.52 31.70
N THR A 503 -11.86 15.62 30.68
CA THR A 503 -12.19 16.14 29.34
C THR A 503 -12.69 15.08 28.34
N GLY A 504 -12.93 13.86 28.80
CA GLY A 504 -13.31 12.70 27.97
C GLY A 504 -12.13 11.76 27.69
N ILE A 505 -12.44 10.60 27.09
CA ILE A 505 -11.48 9.53 26.82
C ILE A 505 -11.38 9.28 25.32
N ALA A 506 -10.16 9.31 24.78
CA ALA A 506 -9.86 8.90 23.41
C ALA A 506 -9.38 7.44 23.36
N GLN A 507 -9.83 6.70 22.35
CA GLN A 507 -9.35 5.33 22.09
C GLN A 507 -8.15 5.37 21.16
N VAL A 508 -7.05 4.71 21.54
CA VAL A 508 -5.81 4.70 20.77
C VAL A 508 -5.37 3.27 20.47
N GLN A 509 -5.35 2.89 19.20
CA GLN A 509 -4.90 1.58 18.73
C GLN A 509 -3.68 1.75 17.82
N LEU A 510 -2.54 1.22 18.26
CA LEU A 510 -1.28 1.32 17.53
C LEU A 510 -0.72 -0.06 17.23
N SER A 511 -0.30 -0.30 16.00
CA SER A 511 0.30 -1.59 15.64
C SER A 511 1.45 -1.50 14.65
N THR A 512 2.41 -2.41 14.77
CA THR A 512 3.43 -2.62 13.75
C THR A 512 3.96 -4.05 13.78
N THR A 513 4.49 -4.57 12.66
CA THR A 513 5.06 -5.91 12.63
C THR A 513 6.55 -5.89 12.96
N THR A 514 7.34 -5.06 12.27
CA THR A 514 8.81 -5.02 12.43
C THR A 514 9.34 -3.72 13.03
N GLY A 515 8.49 -2.69 13.17
CA GLY A 515 8.88 -1.39 13.68
C GLY A 515 8.69 -1.22 15.18
N ASN A 516 9.08 -0.04 15.67
CA ASN A 516 8.86 0.37 17.04
C ASN A 516 7.64 1.29 17.15
N ILE A 517 6.99 1.25 18.31
CA ILE A 517 5.92 2.19 18.67
C ILE A 517 6.50 3.19 19.67
N PHE A 518 6.33 4.48 19.39
CA PHE A 518 6.74 5.57 20.27
C PHE A 518 5.53 6.40 20.67
N LEU A 519 5.35 6.58 21.98
CA LEU A 519 4.31 7.39 22.58
C LEU A 519 4.96 8.52 23.39
N LYS A 520 4.43 9.73 23.29
CA LYS A 520 4.81 10.88 24.13
C LYS A 520 3.64 11.84 24.28
N ASP A 521 3.77 12.81 25.18
CA ASP A 521 2.88 13.95 25.16
C ASP A 521 3.28 14.94 24.06
N ALA A 522 2.27 15.61 23.50
CA ALA A 522 2.42 16.73 22.60
C ALA A 522 2.60 18.01 23.44
N GLU A 523 3.78 18.63 23.32
CA GLU A 523 4.11 19.93 23.94
C GLU A 523 3.63 21.11 23.10
#